data_AF-A0A950AJQ5-F1
#
_entry.id   AF-A0A950AJQ5-F1
#
_cell.length_a   1.000
_cell.length_b   1.000
_cell.length_c   1.000
_cell.angle_alpha   90.00
_cell.angle_beta   90.00
_cell.angle_gamma   90.00
#
_symmetry.space_group_name_H-M   'P 1'
#
loop_
_entity.id
_entity.type
_entity.pdbx_description
1 polymer ?
#
loop_
_entity_poly.entity_id
_entity_poly.type
_entity_poly.pdbx_seq_one_letter_code
_entity_poly.pdbx_strand_id
1 'polypeptide(L)' 'FANGRKPNDEEIEIWNAYLSKRCWRDRYTERLYTRMEEVGMPIGSVYTMFDFIDLDEGRSMRSGF' A
#
# COMPACT_ATOMS: atom_id res chain seq x y z
N PHE A 1 -16.30 -13.99 19.62
CA PHE A 1 -14.90 -14.01 19.10
C PHE A 1 -13.97 -13.71 20.27
N ALA A 2 -12.91 -14.51 20.46
CA ALA A 2 -12.00 -14.35 21.60
C ALA A 2 -11.02 -13.17 21.44
N ASN A 3 -10.82 -12.66 20.21
CA ASN A 3 -10.03 -11.48 19.89
C ASN A 3 -10.71 -10.70 18.75
N GLY A 4 -11.33 -9.56 19.07
CA GLY A 4 -11.92 -8.66 18.06
C GLY A 4 -13.09 -9.22 17.24
N ARG A 5 -13.60 -8.42 16.31
CA ARG A 5 -14.65 -8.83 15.37
C ARG A 5 -14.02 -9.39 14.09
N LYS A 6 -14.52 -10.53 13.61
CA LYS A 6 -14.17 -11.03 12.27
C LYS A 6 -14.97 -10.22 11.22
N PRO A 7 -14.33 -9.53 10.27
CA PRO A 7 -15.04 -8.83 9.21
C PRO A 7 -15.75 -9.83 8.29
N ASN A 8 -16.85 -9.42 7.67
CA ASN A 8 -17.51 -10.18 6.62
C ASN A 8 -16.83 -9.95 5.25
N ASP A 9 -17.30 -10.65 4.22
CA ASP A 9 -16.68 -10.60 2.89
C ASP A 9 -16.73 -9.20 2.27
N GLU A 10 -17.85 -8.48 2.44
CA GLU A 10 -18.01 -7.10 1.94
C GLU A 10 -17.02 -6.14 2.62
N GLU A 11 -16.86 -6.25 3.93
CA GLU A 11 -15.90 -5.42 4.65
C GLU A 11 -14.47 -5.74 4.24
N ILE A 12 -14.14 -7.02 4.05
CA ILE A 12 -12.83 -7.43 3.54
C ILE A 12 -12.58 -6.79 2.17
N GLU A 13 -13.55 -6.84 1.27
CA GLU A 13 -13.45 -6.23 -0.06
C GLU A 13 -13.26 -4.71 0.03
N ILE A 14 -14.07 -4.01 0.82
CA ILE A 14 -13.99 -2.56 1.00
C ILE A 14 -12.63 -2.17 1.57
N TRP A 15 -12.17 -2.83 2.63
CA TRP A 15 -10.89 -2.51 3.27
C TRP A 15 -9.71 -2.81 2.35
N ASN A 16 -9.72 -3.92 1.63
CA ASN A 16 -8.68 -4.26 0.67
C ASN A 16 -8.64 -3.24 -0.48
N ALA A 17 -9.80 -2.91 -1.06
CA ALA A 17 -9.89 -1.93 -2.14
C ALA A 17 -9.44 -0.54 -1.69
N TYR A 18 -9.83 -0.11 -0.49
CA TYR A 18 -9.43 1.16 0.09
C TYR A 18 -7.91 1.21 0.33
N LEU A 19 -7.33 0.19 0.96
CA LEU A 19 -5.90 0.15 1.29
C LEU A 19 -5.01 -0.06 0.07
N SER A 20 -5.48 -0.72 -0.98
CA SER A 20 -4.71 -0.91 -2.22
C SER A 20 -4.29 0.41 -2.88
N LYS A 21 -5.00 1.51 -2.62
CA LYS A 21 -4.74 2.84 -3.18
C LYS A 21 -4.14 3.81 -2.15
N ARG A 22 -3.74 3.31 -0.98
CA ARG A 22 -3.21 4.16 0.09
C ARG A 22 -1.95 4.90 -0.38
N CYS A 23 -1.86 6.18 -0.09
CA CYS A 23 -0.82 7.12 -0.56
C CYS A 23 -0.99 7.59 -2.02
N TRP A 24 -1.95 7.06 -2.79
CA TRP A 24 -2.21 7.59 -4.13
C TRP A 24 -3.14 8.81 -4.06
N ARG A 25 -2.57 10.00 -4.30
CA ARG A 25 -3.29 11.29 -4.28
C ARG A 25 -4.09 11.54 -3.01
N ASP A 26 -3.58 11.05 -1.88
CA ASP A 26 -4.14 11.28 -0.55
C ASP A 26 -3.15 12.03 0.36
N ARG A 27 -3.58 12.38 1.58
CA ARG A 27 -2.76 13.13 2.56
C ARG A 27 -1.47 12.42 3.01
N TYR A 28 -1.28 11.17 2.64
CA TYR A 28 -0.11 10.36 3.00
C TYR A 28 0.86 10.17 1.82
N THR A 29 0.62 10.84 0.69
CA THR A 29 1.53 10.83 -0.47
C THR A 29 2.94 11.27 -0.06
N GLU A 30 3.08 12.33 0.74
CA GLU A 30 4.39 12.82 1.21
C GLU A 30 5.15 11.76 2.01
N ARG A 31 4.45 10.97 2.83
CA ARG A 31 5.07 9.88 3.59
C ARG A 31 5.65 8.79 2.68
N LEU A 32 4.98 8.48 1.56
CA LEU A 32 5.51 7.55 0.58
C LEU A 32 6.79 8.11 -0.04
N TYR A 33 6.82 9.39 -0.40
CA TYR A 33 8.01 10.03 -0.98
C TYR A 33 9.20 10.01 -0.02
N THR A 34 9.00 10.34 1.26
CA THR A 34 10.06 10.24 2.28
C THR A 34 10.62 8.82 2.37
N ARG A 35 9.78 7.78 2.34
CA ARG A 35 10.24 6.39 2.35
C ARG A 35 11.02 6.00 1.09
N MET A 36 10.60 6.49 -0.07
CA MET A 36 11.32 6.26 -1.32
C MET A 36 12.71 6.92 -1.29
N GLU A 37 12.80 8.15 -0.79
CA GLU A 37 14.08 8.85 -0.61
C GLU A 37 15.01 8.12 0.37
N GLU A 38 14.48 7.62 1.50
CA GLU A 38 15.25 6.86 2.51
C GLU A 38 15.96 5.63 1.93
N VAL A 39 15.36 4.98 0.93
CA VAL A 39 15.92 3.78 0.28
C VAL A 39 16.60 4.08 -1.07
N GLY A 40 16.71 5.37 -1.44
CA GLY A 40 17.31 5.79 -2.70
C GLY A 40 16.48 5.46 -3.95
N MET A 41 15.18 5.26 -3.79
CA MET A 41 14.24 5.01 -4.90
C MET A 41 13.74 6.34 -5.50
N PRO A 42 13.81 6.54 -6.84
CA PRO A 42 13.29 7.75 -7.47
C PRO A 42 11.80 7.96 -7.21
N ILE A 43 11.40 9.16 -6.81
CA ILE A 43 9.98 9.53 -6.65
C ILE A 43 9.24 9.25 -7.97
N GLY A 44 8.10 8.56 -7.87
CA GLY A 44 7.30 8.14 -9.01
C GLY A 44 7.58 6.72 -9.52
N SER A 45 8.55 5.99 -8.96
CA SER A 45 8.71 4.55 -9.22
C SER A 45 7.48 3.73 -8.79
N VAL A 46 6.78 4.17 -7.75
CA VAL A 46 5.49 3.62 -7.29
C VAL A 46 4.58 4.73 -6.79
N TYR A 47 3.28 4.45 -6.73
CA TYR A 47 2.25 5.41 -6.31
C TYR A 47 1.45 4.99 -5.08
N THR A 48 1.65 3.76 -4.60
CA THR A 48 0.96 3.23 -3.43
C THR A 48 1.97 2.71 -2.41
N MET A 49 1.58 2.71 -1.14
CA MET A 49 2.42 2.17 -0.06
C MET A 49 2.64 0.66 -0.19
N PHE A 50 1.66 -0.08 -0.72
CA PHE A 50 1.79 -1.53 -0.87
C PHE A 50 2.76 -1.91 -1.98
N ASP A 51 2.75 -1.18 -3.11
CA ASP A 51 3.75 -1.38 -4.17
C ASP A 51 5.16 -1.06 -3.67
N PHE A 52 5.30 -0.01 -2.84
CA PHE A 52 6.57 0.32 -2.19
C PHE A 52 7.07 -0.83 -1.30
N ILE A 53 6.23 -1.33 -0.40
CA ILE A 53 6.60 -2.43 0.51
C ILE A 53 6.97 -3.69 -0.27
N ASP A 54 6.21 -4.02 -1.32
CA ASP A 54 6.52 -5.17 -2.16
C ASP A 54 7.91 -5.03 -2.80
N LEU A 55 8.25 -3.86 -3.35
CA LEU A 55 9.58 -3.62 -3.93
C LEU A 55 10.69 -3.59 -2.86
N ASP A 56 10.46 -2.94 -1.72
CA ASP A 56 11.41 -2.82 -0.61
C ASP A 56 11.75 -4.20 0.00
N GLU A 57 10.77 -5.11 0.08
CA GLU A 57 10.96 -6.48 0.52
C GLU A 57 11.48 -7.43 -0.59
N GLY A 58 11.78 -6.91 -1.78
CA GLY A 58 12.27 -7.70 -2.91
C GLY A 58 11.21 -8.64 -3.53
N ARG A 59 9.93 -8.40 -3.25
CA ARG A 59 8.82 -9.12 -3.87
C ARG A 59 8.59 -8.54 -5.27
N SER A 60 8.28 -9.41 -6.23
CA SER A 60 7.92 -8.96 -7.58
C SER A 60 6.68 -8.09 -7.50
N MET A 61 6.70 -6.93 -8.15
CA MET A 61 5.51 -6.11 -8.31
C MET A 61 4.40 -6.99 -8.85
N ARG A 62 3.27 -7.07 -8.14
CA ARG A 62 2.12 -7.84 -8.60
C ARG A 62 1.70 -7.23 -9.94
N SER A 63 1.95 -7.95 -11.03
CA SER A 63 1.39 -7.60 -12.33
C SER A 63 -0.13 -7.77 -12.21
N GLY A 64 -0.85 -6.67 -12.07
CA GLY A 64 -2.29 -6.69 -11.86
C GLY A 64 -2.93 -5.33 -12.15
N PHE A 65 -3.38 -5.21 -13.41
CA PHE A 65 -4.39 -4.29 -14.00
C PHE A 65 -4.48 -2.84 -13.52
#